data_AF-A0A2W7UD14-F1
#
_entry.id   AF-A0A2W7UD14-F1
#
_cell.length_a   1.000
_cell.length_b   1.000
_cell.length_c   1.000
_cell.angle_alpha   90.00
_cell.angle_beta   90.00
_cell.angle_gamma   90.00
#
_symmetry.space_group_name_H-M   'P 1'
#
loop_
_entity.id
_entity.type
_entity.pdbx_description
1 polymer ?
#
loop_
_entity_poly.entity_id
_entity_poly.type
_entity_poly.pdbx_seq_one_letter_code
_entity_poly.pdbx_strand_id
1 'polypeptide(L)'
;MNEEIKSALIRVVPFVMILAGLFIASKRRKIDRAVDLGLQKPNSMTHFFFFTFGFLGFILLTEFFLYKLGILEIDKWNHAFFPSIIRIVGAVILAPISEELIFRGLLLSKLSKKVNYARQFTKSIYTPIAMHIMGNFLATLERFIY
;
A
#
# COMPACT_ATOMS: atom_id res chain seq x y z
N MET A 1 18.56 -22.72 -4.10
CA MET A 1 17.75 -21.67 -3.45
C MET A 1 16.58 -22.36 -2.76
N ASN A 2 16.30 -22.05 -1.50
CA ASN A 2 15.17 -22.66 -0.78
C ASN A 2 13.85 -22.38 -1.55
N GLU A 3 13.01 -23.39 -1.76
CA GLU A 3 11.72 -23.26 -2.46
C GLU A 3 10.82 -22.19 -1.82
N GLU A 4 10.91 -21.98 -0.50
CA GLU A 4 10.20 -20.90 0.18
C GLU A 4 10.65 -19.50 -0.26
N ILE A 5 11.96 -19.31 -0.43
CA ILE A 5 12.53 -18.03 -0.90
C ILE A 5 12.11 -17.78 -2.34
N LYS A 6 12.16 -18.81 -3.19
CA LYS A 6 11.71 -18.73 -4.58
C LYS A 6 10.23 -18.33 -4.66
N SER A 7 9.38 -18.99 -3.88
CA SER A 7 7.96 -18.69 -3.78
C SER A 7 7.71 -17.25 -3.30
N ALA A 8 8.42 -16.82 -2.26
CA ALA A 8 8.33 -15.45 -1.75
C ALA A 8 8.73 -14.41 -2.82
N LEU A 9 9.84 -14.63 -3.53
CA LEU A 9 10.31 -13.75 -4.59
C LEU A 9 9.30 -13.65 -5.74
N ILE A 10 8.76 -14.78 -6.21
CA ILE A 10 7.76 -14.81 -7.30
C ILE A 10 6.56 -13.93 -6.97
N ARG A 11 6.11 -13.90 -5.71
CA ARG A 11 5.00 -13.05 -5.27
C ARG A 11 5.32 -11.56 -5.28
N VAL A 12 6.58 -11.19 -5.07
CA VAL A 12 7.02 -9.78 -5.01
C VAL A 12 7.37 -9.22 -6.39
N VAL A 13 7.79 -10.09 -7.32
CA VAL A 13 8.19 -9.72 -8.68
C VAL A 13 7.18 -8.80 -9.40
N PRO A 14 5.85 -9.05 -9.40
CA PRO A 14 4.90 -8.17 -10.07
C PRO A 14 4.97 -6.71 -9.60
N PHE A 15 5.05 -6.49 -8.28
CA PHE A 15 5.14 -5.13 -7.71
C PHE A 15 6.45 -4.45 -8.09
N VAL A 16 7.57 -5.18 -8.03
CA VAL A 16 8.87 -4.65 -8.46
C VAL A 16 8.87 -4.29 -9.94
N MET A 17 8.29 -5.12 -10.80
CA MET A 17 8.16 -4.84 -12.23
C MET A 17 7.31 -3.60 -12.51
N ILE A 18 6.20 -3.42 -11.79
CA ILE A 18 5.37 -2.22 -11.86
C ILE A 18 6.19 -0.98 -11.50
N LEU A 19 6.84 -0.99 -10.34
CA LEU A 19 7.64 0.16 -9.88
C LEU A 19 8.80 0.48 -10.82
N ALA A 20 9.49 -0.54 -11.32
CA ALA A 20 10.55 -0.39 -12.31
C ALA A 20 9.99 0.20 -13.62
N GLY A 21 8.87 -0.30 -14.11
CA GLY A 21 8.20 0.20 -15.31
C GLY A 21 7.80 1.68 -15.18
N LEU A 22 7.20 2.06 -14.05
CA LEU A 22 6.86 3.44 -13.72
C LEU A 22 8.10 4.33 -13.63
N PHE A 23 9.15 3.85 -12.99
CA PHE A 23 10.42 4.58 -12.87
C PHE A 23 11.06 4.84 -14.23
N ILE A 24 11.11 3.82 -15.10
CA ILE A 24 11.65 3.93 -16.46
C ILE A 24 10.78 4.87 -17.30
N ALA A 25 9.45 4.74 -17.26
CA ALA A 25 8.53 5.59 -17.99
C ALA A 25 8.64 7.06 -17.56
N SER A 26 8.78 7.30 -16.25
CA SER A 26 9.03 8.62 -15.69
C SER A 26 10.38 9.20 -16.12
N LYS A 27 11.45 8.39 -16.10
CA LYS A 27 12.79 8.83 -16.56
C LYS A 27 12.79 9.18 -18.04
N ARG A 28 11.98 8.49 -18.85
CA ARG A 28 11.77 8.79 -20.27
C ARG A 28 10.80 9.96 -20.52
N ARG A 29 10.37 10.68 -19.48
CA ARG A 29 9.42 11.80 -19.54
C ARG A 29 8.08 11.45 -20.21
N LYS A 30 7.69 10.17 -20.22
CA LYS A 30 6.38 9.72 -20.71
C LYS A 30 5.26 9.93 -19.70
N ILE A 31 5.63 10.11 -18.43
CA ILE A 31 4.74 10.24 -17.28
C ILE A 31 5.30 11.35 -16.39
N ASP A 32 4.51 12.38 -16.14
CA ASP A 32 4.83 13.42 -15.17
C ASP A 32 4.53 12.90 -13.75
N ARG A 33 5.51 13.00 -12.84
CA ARG A 33 5.37 12.47 -11.48
C ARG A 33 4.31 13.24 -10.66
N ALA A 34 4.27 14.55 -10.81
CA ALA A 34 3.36 15.39 -10.03
C ALA A 34 1.94 15.34 -10.63
N VAL A 35 1.83 15.40 -11.95
CA VAL A 35 0.54 15.48 -12.65
C VAL A 35 -0.06 14.11 -12.87
N ASP A 36 0.68 13.14 -13.40
CA ASP A 36 0.12 11.84 -13.77
C ASP A 36 0.16 10.85 -12.60
N LEU A 37 1.21 10.84 -11.76
CA LEU A 37 1.26 9.94 -10.60
C LEU A 37 0.63 10.52 -9.33
N GLY A 38 0.43 11.84 -9.25
CA GLY A 38 -0.11 12.48 -8.05
C GLY A 38 0.85 12.44 -6.85
N LEU A 39 2.15 12.31 -7.10
CA LEU A 39 3.21 12.36 -6.09
C LEU A 39 3.40 13.82 -5.60
N GLN A 40 2.38 14.35 -4.93
CA GLN A 40 2.40 15.66 -4.32
C GLN A 40 2.43 15.49 -2.81
N LYS A 41 3.29 16.25 -2.13
CA LYS A 41 3.36 16.25 -0.66
C LYS A 41 1.96 16.57 -0.07
N PRO A 42 1.61 15.99 1.08
CA PRO A 42 0.35 16.33 1.73
C PRO A 42 0.31 17.83 2.03
N ASN A 43 -0.84 18.46 1.80
CA ASN A 43 -1.02 19.90 2.01
C ASN A 43 -0.83 20.31 3.48
N SER A 44 -1.06 19.37 4.41
CA SER A 44 -0.90 19.58 5.84
C SER A 44 -0.45 18.28 6.50
N MET A 45 0.66 18.35 7.25
CA MET A 45 1.15 17.20 8.03
C MET A 45 0.18 16.82 9.15
N THR A 46 -0.51 17.80 9.75
CA THR A 46 -1.55 17.56 10.75
C THR A 46 -2.68 16.70 10.17
N HIS A 47 -3.16 17.03 8.98
CA HIS A 47 -4.19 16.22 8.32
C HIS A 47 -3.67 14.82 7.98
N PHE A 48 -2.45 14.73 7.43
CA PHE A 48 -1.81 13.45 7.12
C PHE A 48 -1.77 12.54 8.36
N PHE A 49 -1.29 13.04 9.50
CA PHE A 49 -1.23 12.25 10.73
C PHE A 49 -2.61 11.95 11.31
N PHE A 50 -3.51 12.94 11.35
CA PHE A 50 -4.88 12.73 11.83
C PHE A 50 -5.58 11.62 11.06
N PHE A 51 -5.50 11.64 9.74
CA PHE A 51 -6.10 10.63 8.89
C PHE A 51 -5.40 9.26 9.04
N THR A 52 -4.07 9.23 9.08
CA THR A 52 -3.32 7.98 9.22
C THR A 52 -3.58 7.32 10.57
N PHE A 53 -3.49 8.07 11.67
CA PHE A 53 -3.74 7.54 13.01
C PHE A 53 -5.23 7.32 13.30
N GLY A 54 -6.12 8.14 12.74
CA GLY A 54 -7.56 7.91 12.81
C GLY A 54 -7.94 6.60 12.12
N PHE A 55 -7.37 6.33 10.95
CA PHE A 55 -7.54 5.06 10.26
C PHE A 55 -6.95 3.88 11.03
N LEU A 56 -5.76 4.04 11.63
CA LEU A 56 -5.18 3.04 12.51
C LEU A 56 -6.10 2.72 13.70
N GLY A 57 -6.63 3.75 14.36
CA GLY A 57 -7.59 3.58 15.45
C GLY A 57 -8.86 2.86 15.00
N PHE A 58 -9.36 3.18 13.79
CA PHE A 58 -10.49 2.49 13.18
C PHE A 58 -10.20 1.00 12.92
N ILE A 59 -9.02 0.65 12.40
CA ILE A 59 -8.62 -0.75 12.18
C ILE A 59 -8.57 -1.50 13.51
N LEU A 60 -7.85 -0.97 14.50
CA LEU A 60 -7.73 -1.58 15.82
C LEU A 60 -9.09 -1.82 16.48
N LEU A 61 -9.99 -0.84 16.36
CA LEU A 61 -11.34 -0.96 16.88
C LEU A 61 -12.14 -2.06 16.15
N THR A 62 -12.00 -2.12 14.82
CA THR A 62 -12.67 -3.14 13.99
C THR A 62 -12.15 -4.53 14.31
N GLU A 63 -10.84 -4.72 14.39
CA GLU A 63 -10.20 -5.98 14.78
C GLU A 63 -10.64 -6.42 16.17
N PHE A 64 -10.66 -5.50 17.14
CA PHE A 64 -11.17 -5.78 18.48
C PHE A 64 -12.60 -6.30 18.46
N PHE A 65 -13.49 -5.67 17.69
CA PHE A 65 -14.88 -6.13 17.57
C PHE A 65 -14.98 -7.48 16.86
N LEU A 66 -14.27 -7.69 15.76
CA LEU A 66 -14.27 -8.96 15.03
C LEU A 66 -13.73 -10.12 15.88
N TYR A 67 -12.69 -9.85 16.67
CA TYR A 67 -12.17 -10.80 17.65
C TYR A 67 -13.19 -11.13 18.73
N LYS A 68 -13.84 -10.12 19.31
CA LYS A 68 -14.89 -10.33 20.34
C LYS A 68 -16.10 -11.09 19.81
N LEU A 69 -16.42 -10.96 18.54
CA LEU A 69 -17.49 -11.69 17.87
C LEU A 69 -17.10 -13.12 17.46
N GLY A 70 -15.82 -13.51 17.64
CA GLY A 70 -15.31 -14.81 17.21
C GLY A 70 -15.28 -15.00 15.69
N ILE A 71 -15.33 -13.91 14.93
CA ILE A 71 -15.29 -13.91 13.45
C ILE A 71 -13.83 -13.88 12.97
N LEU A 72 -12.93 -13.28 13.75
CA LEU A 72 -11.53 -13.14 13.40
C LEU A 72 -10.73 -14.39 13.79
N GLU A 73 -10.39 -15.20 12.79
CA GLU A 73 -9.40 -16.26 12.93
C GLU A 73 -8.03 -15.73 12.50
N ILE A 74 -7.07 -15.69 13.45
CA ILE A 74 -5.69 -15.26 13.19
C ILE A 74 -4.82 -16.49 13.04
N ASP A 75 -4.46 -16.83 11.80
CA ASP A 75 -3.49 -17.88 11.55
C ASP A 75 -2.07 -17.41 11.89
N LYS A 76 -1.39 -18.23 12.71
CA LYS A 76 0.03 -18.07 13.04
C LYS A 76 0.90 -17.99 11.80
N TRP A 77 1.84 -17.06 11.80
CA TRP A 77 2.81 -16.89 10.74
C TRP A 77 3.88 -17.98 10.77
N ASN A 78 3.73 -19.02 9.94
CA ASN A 78 4.62 -20.18 9.92
C ASN A 78 5.57 -20.19 8.71
N HIS A 79 6.52 -19.24 8.68
CA HIS A 79 7.52 -19.16 7.61
C HIS A 79 8.92 -18.86 8.17
N ALA A 80 9.96 -19.32 7.47
CA ALA A 80 11.33 -19.00 7.84
C ALA A 80 11.60 -17.49 7.78
N PHE A 81 12.63 -17.02 8.50
CA PHE A 81 12.95 -15.61 8.66
C PHE A 81 13.11 -14.84 7.34
N PHE A 82 13.95 -15.33 6.42
CA PHE A 82 14.21 -14.64 5.14
C PHE A 82 12.99 -14.62 4.20
N PRO A 83 12.27 -15.73 3.94
CA PRO A 83 10.99 -15.71 3.22
C PRO A 83 9.96 -14.75 3.84
N SER A 84 9.92 -14.67 5.17
CA SER A 84 9.03 -13.75 5.89
C SER A 84 9.35 -12.31 5.57
N ILE A 85 10.62 -11.89 5.66
CA ILE A 85 11.04 -10.52 5.31
C ILE A 85 10.59 -10.17 3.89
N ILE A 86 10.85 -11.04 2.91
CA ILE A 86 10.48 -10.79 1.51
C ILE A 86 8.97 -10.60 1.37
N ARG A 87 8.16 -11.47 2.00
CA ARG A 87 6.70 -11.41 1.95
C ARG A 87 6.15 -10.16 2.64
N ILE A 88 6.72 -9.80 3.79
CA ILE A 88 6.32 -8.61 4.56
C ILE A 88 6.63 -7.36 3.75
N VAL A 89 7.85 -7.21 3.24
CA VAL A 89 8.21 -6.05 2.40
C VAL A 89 7.31 -5.98 1.15
N GLY A 90 7.04 -7.13 0.52
CA GLY A 90 6.12 -7.24 -0.60
C GLY A 90 4.71 -6.74 -0.30
N ALA A 91 4.05 -7.35 0.69
CA ALA A 91 2.65 -7.12 0.99
C ALA A 91 2.40 -5.82 1.78
N VAL A 92 3.30 -5.46 2.70
CA VAL A 92 3.14 -4.29 3.56
C VAL A 92 3.57 -3.01 2.86
N ILE A 93 4.59 -3.05 2.01
CA ILE A 93 5.18 -1.84 1.43
C ILE A 93 4.95 -1.79 -0.08
N LEU A 94 5.47 -2.77 -0.82
CA LEU A 94 5.52 -2.70 -2.28
C LEU A 94 4.13 -2.75 -2.93
N ALA A 95 3.23 -3.58 -2.40
CA ALA A 95 1.87 -3.72 -2.91
C ALA A 95 1.06 -2.42 -2.75
N PRO A 96 0.92 -1.83 -1.54
CA PRO A 96 0.24 -0.54 -1.38
C PRO A 96 0.77 0.58 -2.27
N ILE A 97 2.10 0.71 -2.36
CA ILE A 97 2.71 1.74 -3.21
C ILE A 97 2.36 1.50 -4.68
N SER A 98 2.46 0.24 -5.14
CA SER A 98 2.16 -0.12 -6.53
C SER A 98 0.69 0.11 -6.88
N GLU A 99 -0.22 -0.31 -6.01
CA GLU A 99 -1.66 -0.15 -6.18
C GLU A 99 -2.05 1.32 -6.24
N GLU A 100 -1.61 2.13 -5.28
CA GLU A 100 -1.93 3.56 -5.23
C GLU A 100 -1.36 4.31 -6.45
N LEU A 101 -0.14 3.97 -6.89
CA LEU A 101 0.45 4.55 -8.10
C LEU A 101 -0.29 4.14 -9.38
N ILE A 102 -0.73 2.89 -9.50
CA ILE A 102 -1.49 2.43 -10.68
C ILE A 102 -2.90 3.01 -10.68
N PHE A 103 -3.66 2.81 -9.60
CA PHE A 103 -5.07 3.14 -9.56
C PHE A 103 -5.29 4.64 -9.42
N ARG A 104 -4.68 5.30 -8.44
CA ARG A 104 -4.88 6.74 -8.19
C ARG A 104 -3.94 7.62 -8.99
N GLY A 105 -2.72 7.16 -9.22
CA GLY A 105 -1.81 7.82 -10.14
C GLY A 105 -2.33 7.67 -11.57
N LEU A 106 -2.00 6.56 -12.23
CA LEU A 106 -2.20 6.43 -13.67
C LEU A 106 -3.65 6.32 -14.13
N LEU A 107 -4.44 5.44 -13.52
CA LEU A 107 -5.78 5.14 -14.01
C LEU A 107 -6.72 6.32 -13.75
N LEU A 108 -6.74 6.85 -12.53
CA LEU A 108 -7.57 7.99 -12.17
C LEU A 108 -7.12 9.29 -12.87
N SER A 109 -5.83 9.52 -13.09
CA SER A 109 -5.38 10.68 -13.87
C SER A 109 -5.83 10.60 -15.33
N LYS A 110 -5.81 9.42 -15.95
CA LYS A 110 -6.33 9.21 -17.31
C LYS A 110 -7.85 9.36 -17.38
N LEU A 111 -8.58 8.87 -16.38
CA LEU A 111 -10.04 9.02 -16.32
C LEU A 111 -10.45 10.47 -16.08
N SER A 112 -9.80 11.17 -15.15
CA SER A 112 -10.10 12.59 -14.85
C SER A 112 -9.72 13.54 -15.99
N LYS A 113 -8.77 13.18 -16.86
CA LYS A 113 -8.54 13.93 -18.11
C LYS A 113 -9.72 13.81 -19.09
N LYS A 114 -10.48 12.72 -19.05
CA LYS A 114 -11.65 12.48 -19.91
C LYS A 114 -12.96 12.97 -19.29
N VAL A 115 -13.07 12.89 -17.97
CA VAL A 115 -14.25 13.28 -17.19
C VAL A 115 -13.85 14.55 -16.44
N ASN A 116 -14.29 15.72 -16.92
CA ASN A 116 -13.95 17.08 -16.46
C ASN A 116 -14.30 17.41 -14.98
N TYR A 117 -14.26 16.42 -14.07
CA TYR A 117 -14.72 16.54 -12.70
C TYR A 117 -13.83 15.79 -11.70
N ALA A 118 -13.69 16.41 -10.53
CA ALA A 118 -13.39 15.77 -9.24
C ALA A 118 -11.94 15.32 -8.93
N ARG A 119 -10.92 16.08 -9.34
CA ARG A 119 -9.54 15.90 -8.82
C ARG A 119 -9.18 16.92 -7.73
N GLN A 120 -10.11 17.24 -6.82
CA GLN A 120 -9.96 18.40 -5.93
C GLN A 120 -9.72 18.09 -4.45
N PHE A 121 -10.15 16.95 -3.93
CA PHE A 121 -10.28 16.83 -2.47
C PHE A 121 -9.09 16.22 -1.72
N THR A 122 -8.31 15.30 -2.31
CA THR A 122 -7.20 14.66 -1.57
C THR A 122 -5.81 15.13 -1.99
N LYS A 123 -5.61 15.52 -3.27
CA LYS A 123 -4.38 16.02 -3.92
C LYS A 123 -3.07 15.21 -3.72
N SER A 124 -3.01 14.27 -2.77
CA SER A 124 -1.82 13.56 -2.35
C SER A 124 -2.09 12.07 -2.24
N ILE A 125 -1.25 11.27 -2.89
CA ILE A 125 -1.27 9.80 -2.78
C ILE A 125 -0.53 9.29 -1.54
N TYR A 126 0.22 10.14 -0.83
CA TYR A 126 0.99 9.70 0.34
C TYR A 126 0.10 9.26 1.51
N THR A 127 -1.02 9.94 1.71
CA THR A 127 -1.97 9.61 2.79
C THR A 127 -2.57 8.21 2.63
N PRO A 128 -3.20 7.85 1.48
CA PRO A 128 -3.73 6.50 1.30
C PRO A 128 -2.63 5.42 1.28
N ILE A 129 -1.44 5.71 0.75
CA ILE A 129 -0.28 4.80 0.85
C ILE A 129 0.05 4.53 2.32
N ALA A 130 0.20 5.58 3.14
CA ALA A 130 0.54 5.42 4.55
C ALA A 130 -0.53 4.64 5.33
N MET A 131 -1.80 4.89 5.06
CA MET A 131 -2.92 4.13 5.63
C MET A 131 -2.84 2.64 5.29
N HIS A 132 -2.67 2.30 4.01
CA HIS A 132 -2.57 0.91 3.56
C HIS A 132 -1.35 0.20 4.15
N ILE A 133 -0.18 0.86 4.14
CA ILE A 133 1.04 0.31 4.75
C ILE A 133 0.81 0.05 6.24
N MET A 134 0.20 1.00 6.95
CA MET A 134 -0.05 0.88 8.39
C MET A 134 -1.00 -0.28 8.70
N GLY A 135 -2.11 -0.39 7.95
CA GLY A 135 -3.06 -1.50 8.13
C GLY A 135 -2.44 -2.86 7.84
N ASN A 136 -1.71 -2.99 6.72
CA ASN A 136 -1.04 -4.24 6.37
C ASN A 136 0.06 -4.59 7.40
N PHE A 137 0.75 -3.59 7.95
CA PHE A 137 1.76 -3.79 8.98
C PHE A 137 1.15 -4.33 10.27
N LEU A 138 0.06 -3.72 10.73
CA LEU A 138 -0.65 -4.17 11.94
C LEU A 138 -1.14 -5.61 11.78
N ALA A 139 -1.86 -5.90 10.70
CA ALA A 139 -2.34 -7.25 10.39
C ALA A 139 -1.19 -8.27 10.27
N THR A 140 -0.01 -7.84 9.83
CA THR A 140 1.18 -8.70 9.80
C THR A 140 1.71 -8.97 11.21
N LEU A 141 1.79 -7.95 12.08
CA LEU A 141 2.27 -8.09 13.45
C LEU A 141 1.37 -9.01 14.29
N GLU A 142 0.06 -8.94 14.10
CA GLU A 142 -0.89 -9.79 14.82
C GLU A 142 -0.60 -11.27 14.62
N ARG A 143 -0.22 -11.67 13.40
CA ARG A 143 0.12 -13.06 13.05
C ARG A 143 1.41 -13.58 13.70
N PHE A 144 2.22 -12.69 14.30
CA PHE A 144 3.40 -13.07 15.08
C PHE A 144 3.10 -13.15 16.58
N ILE A 145 2.08 -12.45 17.07
CA ILE A 145 1.72 -12.37 18.49
C ILE A 145 0.78 -13.49 18.89
N TYR A 146 -0.22 -13.79 18.06
CA TYR A 146 -1.25 -14.80 18.31
C TYR A 146 -0.99 -16.09 17.54
#